data_AF-A0A1C5WWE5-F1
#
_entry.id   AF-A0A1C5WWE5-F1
#
_cell.length_a   1.000
_cell.length_b   1.000
_cell.length_c   1.000
_cell.angle_alpha   90.00
_cell.angle_beta   90.00
_cell.angle_gamma   90.00
#
_symmetry.space_group_name_H-M   'P 1'
#
loop_
_entity.id
_entity.type
_entity.pdbx_description
1 polymer ?
#
loop_
_entity_poly.entity_id
_entity_poly.type
_entity_poly.pdbx_seq_one_letter_code
_entity_poly.pdbx_strand_id
1 'polypeptide(L)'
;MEISFRFEGFEEVQRGVEALSSSAEIGAINKKIFQRSADITEPKMKAHMARSADNSKSGRNGYRPPGHARDNIPKKVTTKKGEVGWELNGDAQNWFYMKFVEWGTSKMPPRDFLNNTKSECESEYHMIADQEYQKALNEKLGG
;
A
#
# COMPACT_ATOMS: atom_id res chain seq x y z
N MET A 1 -5.59 0.34 3.55
CA MET A 1 -5.52 1.61 2.80
C MET A 1 -5.38 1.31 1.32
N GLU A 2 -6.18 1.97 0.48
CA GLU A 2 -6.05 1.84 -0.97
C GLU A 2 -5.02 2.82 -1.52
N ILE A 3 -4.09 2.27 -2.30
CA ILE A 3 -3.10 2.99 -3.06
C ILE A 3 -3.61 3.09 -4.51
N SER A 4 -4.29 4.20 -4.80
CA SER A 4 -4.70 4.61 -6.15
C SER A 4 -4.26 6.05 -6.38
N PHE A 5 -3.59 6.30 -7.51
CA PHE A 5 -3.05 7.61 -7.89
C PHE A 5 -3.62 8.06 -9.21
N ARG A 6 -3.75 9.37 -9.36
CA ARG A 6 -3.96 10.04 -10.62
C ARG A 6 -2.70 10.85 -10.92
N PHE A 7 -2.10 10.62 -12.07
CA PHE A 7 -0.83 11.25 -12.43
C PHE A 7 -1.08 12.60 -13.11
N GLU A 8 -0.94 13.70 -12.38
CA GLU A 8 -0.93 15.03 -12.99
C GLU A 8 0.47 15.32 -13.57
N GLY A 9 0.53 15.78 -14.83
CA GLY A 9 1.78 16.07 -15.54
C GLY A 9 2.49 14.87 -16.18
N PHE A 10 2.01 13.64 -15.94
CA PHE A 10 2.58 12.39 -16.47
C PHE A 10 1.76 11.75 -17.59
N GLU A 11 0.67 12.41 -17.99
CA GLU A 11 -0.28 11.86 -18.95
C GLU A 11 0.33 11.65 -20.34
N GLU A 12 1.36 12.39 -20.71
CA GLU A 12 1.99 12.26 -22.03
C GLU A 12 2.87 11.00 -22.12
N VAL A 13 3.69 10.74 -21.10
CA VAL A 13 4.52 9.52 -21.02
C VAL A 13 3.63 8.28 -20.89
N GLN A 14 2.61 8.35 -20.02
CA GLN A 14 1.65 7.26 -19.88
C GLN A 14 0.91 6.99 -21.20
N ARG A 15 0.42 8.04 -21.89
CA ARG A 15 -0.22 7.90 -23.22
C ARG A 15 0.74 7.33 -24.26
N GLY A 16 2.02 7.73 -24.24
CA GLY A 16 3.03 7.18 -25.14
C GLY A 16 3.23 5.67 -24.93
N VAL A 17 3.30 5.22 -23.67
CA VAL A 17 3.35 3.79 -23.35
C VAL A 17 2.06 3.10 -23.76
N GLU A 18 0.89 3.68 -23.48
CA GLU A 18 -0.41 3.13 -23.86
C GLU A 18 -0.60 3.01 -25.38
N ALA A 19 -0.07 3.94 -26.17
CA ALA A 19 -0.11 3.90 -27.62
C ALA A 19 0.81 2.82 -28.23
N LEU A 20 1.88 2.45 -27.53
CA LEU A 20 2.92 1.53 -27.99
C LEU A 20 2.85 0.14 -27.34
N SER A 21 1.94 -0.07 -26.40
CA SER A 21 1.86 -1.28 -25.58
C SER A 21 0.46 -1.87 -25.59
N SER A 22 0.39 -3.19 -25.47
CA SER A 22 -0.85 -3.91 -25.23
C SER A 22 -1.39 -3.65 -23.83
N SER A 23 -2.69 -3.89 -23.63
CA SER A 23 -3.34 -3.81 -22.31
C SER A 23 -2.71 -4.76 -21.28
N ALA A 24 -2.19 -5.90 -21.71
CA ALA A 24 -1.49 -6.85 -20.84
C ALA A 24 -0.13 -6.30 -20.35
N GLU A 25 0.62 -5.64 -21.22
CA GLU A 25 1.91 -5.01 -20.88
C GLU A 25 1.71 -3.83 -19.92
N ILE A 26 0.73 -2.96 -20.19
CA ILE A 26 0.36 -1.86 -19.29
C ILE A 26 -0.05 -2.42 -17.92
N GLY A 27 -0.85 -3.49 -17.90
CA GLY A 27 -1.24 -4.17 -16.67
C GLY A 27 -0.05 -4.69 -15.86
N ALA A 28 0.97 -5.23 -16.54
CA ALA A 28 2.19 -5.71 -15.90
C ALA A 28 3.03 -4.56 -15.33
N ILE A 29 3.17 -3.45 -16.07
CA ILE A 29 3.84 -2.22 -15.61
C ILE A 29 3.13 -1.68 -14.36
N ASN A 30 1.80 -1.54 -14.41
CA ASN A 30 1.00 -1.07 -13.29
C ASN A 30 1.16 -1.95 -12.07
N LYS A 31 1.11 -3.28 -12.24
CA LYS A 31 1.33 -4.21 -11.13
C LYS A 31 2.71 -4.02 -10.51
N LYS A 32 3.74 -3.77 -11.31
CA LYS A 32 5.10 -3.52 -10.83
C LYS A 32 5.20 -2.20 -10.07
N ILE A 33 4.56 -1.14 -10.57
CA ILE A 33 4.43 0.15 -9.87
C ILE A 33 3.77 -0.05 -8.50
N PHE A 34 2.59 -0.67 -8.47
CA PHE A 34 1.88 -0.93 -7.21
C PHE A 34 2.65 -1.84 -6.25
N GLN A 35 3.42 -2.80 -6.78
CA GLN A 35 4.28 -3.65 -5.96
C GLN A 35 5.39 -2.85 -5.31
N ARG A 36 6.16 -2.09 -6.09
CA ARG A 36 7.23 -1.22 -5.59
C ARG A 36 6.70 -0.20 -4.59
N SER A 37 5.55 0.42 -4.88
CA SER A 37 4.87 1.31 -3.96
C SER A 37 4.52 0.60 -2.65
N ALA A 38 3.90 -0.57 -2.70
CA ALA A 38 3.56 -1.31 -1.48
C ALA A 38 4.79 -1.72 -0.65
N ASP A 39 5.90 -2.06 -1.32
CA ASP A 39 7.16 -2.47 -0.67
C ASP A 39 7.86 -1.31 0.06
N ILE A 40 7.70 -0.06 -0.38
CA ILE A 40 8.19 1.12 0.37
C ILE A 40 7.23 1.55 1.48
N THR A 41 5.92 1.34 1.29
CA THR A 41 4.89 1.72 2.28
C THR A 41 4.97 0.86 3.54
N GLU A 42 5.14 -0.46 3.37
CA GLU A 42 5.12 -1.41 4.48
C GLU A 42 6.11 -1.08 5.62
N PRO A 43 7.41 -0.85 5.36
CA PRO A 43 8.37 -0.50 6.42
C PRO A 43 8.08 0.84 7.08
N LYS A 44 7.57 1.83 6.34
CA LYS A 44 7.17 3.14 6.90
C LYS A 44 5.95 3.00 7.81
N MET A 45 4.93 2.26 7.37
CA MET A 45 3.77 1.93 8.20
C MET A 45 4.19 1.19 9.47
N LYS A 46 5.13 0.25 9.34
CA LYS A 46 5.69 -0.49 10.45
C LYS A 46 6.31 0.41 11.52
N ALA A 47 6.94 1.52 11.12
CA ALA A 47 7.54 2.48 12.03
C ALA A 47 6.50 3.30 12.82
N HIS A 48 5.35 3.60 12.22
CA HIS A 48 4.24 4.31 12.87
C HIS A 48 3.39 3.43 13.78
N MET A 49 3.44 2.11 13.59
CA MET A 49 2.68 1.15 14.39
C MET A 49 3.31 0.85 15.74
N ALA A 50 2.54 1.04 16.82
CA ALA A 50 2.94 0.61 18.15
C ALA A 50 3.07 -0.92 18.24
N ARG A 51 4.04 -1.37 19.05
CA ARG A 51 4.27 -2.78 19.35
C ARG A 51 4.10 -3.01 20.85
N SER A 52 3.27 -3.99 21.21
CA SER A 52 3.16 -4.44 22.60
C SER A 52 4.44 -5.17 23.02
N ALA A 53 4.84 -5.02 24.29
CA ALA A 53 5.99 -5.73 24.84
C ALA A 53 5.77 -7.26 24.89
N ASP A 54 4.51 -7.68 25.04
CA ASP A 54 4.12 -9.08 25.16
C ASP A 54 2.84 -9.36 24.37
N ASN A 55 2.94 -10.18 23.32
CA ASN A 55 1.80 -10.56 22.50
C ASN A 55 0.80 -11.45 23.27
N SER A 56 1.27 -12.23 24.25
CA SER A 56 0.42 -13.12 25.05
C SER A 56 -0.58 -12.37 25.93
N LYS A 57 -0.37 -11.08 26.14
CA LYS A 57 -1.28 -10.17 26.85
C LYS A 57 -2.15 -9.33 25.91
N SER A 58 -1.98 -9.48 24.60
CA SER A 58 -2.71 -8.70 23.59
C SER A 58 -3.98 -9.45 23.13
N GLY A 59 -5.12 -8.76 23.00
CA GLY A 59 -6.37 -9.37 22.52
C GLY A 59 -7.02 -10.37 23.50
N ARG A 60 -8.20 -10.89 23.11
CA ARG A 60 -9.00 -11.84 23.91
C ARG A 60 -8.41 -13.24 23.85
N ASN A 61 -8.33 -13.93 24.99
CA ASN A 61 -7.89 -15.32 25.07
C ASN A 61 -8.76 -16.21 24.14
N GLY A 62 -8.12 -17.06 23.32
CA GLY A 62 -8.77 -17.88 22.27
C GLY A 62 -8.92 -17.22 20.89
N TYR A 63 -8.89 -15.88 20.79
CA TYR A 63 -8.99 -15.12 19.53
C TYR A 63 -7.72 -14.31 19.24
N ARG A 64 -6.63 -14.64 19.93
CA ARG A 64 -5.35 -13.94 19.81
C ARG A 64 -4.67 -14.37 18.51
N PRO A 65 -4.37 -13.44 17.60
CA PRO A 65 -3.60 -13.76 16.41
C PRO A 65 -2.14 -14.09 16.76
N PRO A 66 -1.49 -14.99 16.01
CA PRO A 66 -0.12 -15.41 16.28
C PRO A 66 0.88 -14.31 15.90
N GLY A 67 1.49 -13.65 16.90
CA GLY A 67 2.45 -12.57 16.68
C GLY A 67 1.83 -11.17 16.63
N HIS A 68 2.67 -10.15 16.43
CA HIS A 68 2.25 -8.75 16.47
C HIS A 68 1.71 -8.26 15.13
N ALA A 69 0.69 -7.40 15.16
CA ALA A 69 0.12 -6.76 13.96
C ALA A 69 1.20 -6.03 13.14
N ARG A 70 2.12 -5.33 13.82
CA ARG A 70 3.24 -4.61 13.22
C ARG A 70 4.12 -5.49 12.31
N ASP A 71 4.22 -6.78 12.61
CA ASP A 71 5.04 -7.71 11.84
C ASP A 71 4.22 -8.49 10.79
N ASN A 72 2.91 -8.26 10.73
CA ASN A 72 1.96 -8.98 9.87
C ASN A 72 1.02 -7.99 9.17
N ILE A 73 1.59 -6.92 8.59
CA ILE A 73 0.82 -5.92 7.85
C ILE A 73 0.31 -6.57 6.56
N PRO A 74 -1.01 -6.64 6.32
CA PRO A 74 -1.54 -7.22 5.10
C PRO A 74 -1.10 -6.38 3.90
N LYS A 75 -0.65 -7.07 2.85
CA LYS A 75 -0.21 -6.47 1.59
C LYS A 75 -0.83 -7.24 0.43
N LYS A 76 -1.50 -6.53 -0.46
CA LYS A 76 -2.13 -7.11 -1.66
C LYS A 76 -1.90 -6.19 -2.85
N VAL A 77 -1.46 -6.78 -3.96
CA VAL A 77 -1.11 -6.03 -5.17
C VAL A 77 -1.76 -6.67 -6.38
N THR A 78 -2.38 -5.84 -7.20
CA THR A 78 -3.03 -6.21 -8.46
C THR A 78 -2.54 -5.30 -9.58
N THR A 79 -3.00 -5.51 -10.81
CA THR A 79 -2.72 -4.60 -11.93
C THR A 79 -3.47 -3.25 -11.80
N LYS A 80 -4.44 -3.14 -10.88
CA LYS A 80 -5.30 -1.96 -10.74
C LYS A 80 -5.05 -1.15 -9.47
N LYS A 81 -4.52 -1.78 -8.43
CA LYS A 81 -4.24 -1.15 -7.14
C LYS A 81 -3.22 -1.93 -6.32
N GLY A 82 -2.57 -1.21 -5.40
CA GLY A 82 -1.89 -1.75 -4.24
C GLY A 82 -2.70 -1.49 -2.96
N GLU A 83 -2.64 -2.41 -2.02
CA GLU A 83 -3.30 -2.31 -0.72
C GLU A 83 -2.29 -2.68 0.35
N VAL A 84 -2.08 -1.78 1.31
CA VAL A 84 -1.22 -2.01 2.47
C VAL A 84 -2.00 -1.65 3.73
N GLY A 85 -1.90 -2.52 4.74
CA GLY A 85 -2.63 -2.39 5.99
C GLY A 85 -4.11 -2.77 5.88
N TRP A 86 -4.83 -2.57 6.97
CA TRP A 86 -6.19 -3.09 7.13
C TRP A 86 -7.23 -2.23 6.41
N GLU A 87 -8.34 -2.86 6.04
CA GLU A 87 -9.53 -2.21 5.50
C GLU A 87 -10.54 -1.96 6.62
N LEU A 88 -11.24 -0.82 6.55
CA LEU A 88 -12.26 -0.46 7.54
C LEU A 88 -13.43 -1.48 7.56
N ASN A 89 -13.88 -1.89 6.37
CA ASN A 89 -15.00 -2.81 6.16
C ASN A 89 -14.57 -4.22 5.75
N GLY A 90 -13.31 -4.60 6.01
CA GLY A 90 -12.82 -5.96 5.73
C GLY A 90 -13.35 -7.02 6.70
N ASP A 91 -13.25 -8.28 6.28
CA ASP A 91 -13.62 -9.45 7.09
C ASP A 91 -12.84 -9.51 8.42
N ALA A 92 -13.41 -10.23 9.40
CA ALA A 92 -12.79 -10.46 10.70
C ALA A 92 -11.60 -11.44 10.60
N GLN A 93 -10.49 -10.97 10.05
CA GLN A 93 -9.23 -11.71 9.92
C GLN A 93 -8.30 -11.43 11.11
N ASN A 94 -7.15 -12.12 11.14
CA ASN A 94 -6.12 -11.85 12.14
C ASN A 94 -5.76 -10.35 12.14
N TRP A 95 -5.60 -9.79 13.34
CA TRP A 95 -5.31 -8.37 13.57
C TRP A 95 -6.37 -7.38 13.07
N PHE A 96 -7.62 -7.81 12.79
CA PHE A 96 -8.72 -6.91 12.39
C PHE A 96 -8.91 -5.70 13.32
N TYR A 97 -8.56 -5.85 14.60
CA TYR A 97 -8.66 -4.80 15.61
C TYR A 97 -7.83 -3.56 15.28
N MET A 98 -6.83 -3.67 14.39
CA MET A 98 -6.04 -2.53 13.93
C MET A 98 -6.89 -1.43 13.31
N LYS A 99 -8.07 -1.75 12.77
CA LYS A 99 -9.02 -0.73 12.31
C LYS A 99 -9.52 0.18 13.43
N PHE A 100 -9.76 -0.36 14.62
CA PHE A 100 -10.17 0.44 15.77
C PHE A 100 -9.03 1.30 16.31
N VAL A 101 -7.78 0.86 16.11
CA VAL A 101 -6.60 1.65 16.46
C VAL A 101 -6.41 2.78 15.45
N GLU A 102 -6.62 2.49 14.17
CA GLU A 102 -6.50 3.46 13.09
C GLU A 102 -7.56 4.56 13.19
N TRP A 103 -8.83 4.18 13.17
CA TRP A 103 -9.98 5.08 13.08
C TRP A 103 -10.58 5.47 14.44
N GLY A 104 -10.08 4.88 15.52
CA GLY A 104 -10.55 5.14 16.87
C GLY A 104 -11.87 4.43 17.21
N THR A 105 -12.29 4.64 18.45
CA THR A 105 -13.56 4.19 19.03
C THR A 105 -14.06 5.27 19.98
N SER A 106 -15.25 5.10 20.56
CA SER A 106 -15.74 5.99 21.63
C SER A 106 -14.84 6.06 22.86
N LYS A 107 -13.90 5.11 23.04
CA LYS A 107 -12.98 5.02 24.19
C LYS A 107 -11.51 5.25 23.84
N MET A 108 -11.17 5.38 22.56
CA MET A 108 -9.78 5.49 22.09
C MET A 108 -9.71 6.41 20.87
N PRO A 109 -8.90 7.48 20.89
CA PRO A 109 -8.76 8.34 19.71
C PRO A 109 -8.07 7.59 18.55
N PRO A 110 -8.33 8.00 17.29
CA PRO A 110 -7.63 7.46 16.12
C PRO A 110 -6.12 7.71 16.20
N ARG A 111 -5.34 6.79 15.62
CA ARG A 111 -3.89 6.95 15.45
C ARG A 111 -3.45 7.31 14.05
N ASP A 112 -4.32 7.15 13.06
CA ASP A 112 -4.15 7.63 11.69
C ASP A 112 -2.81 7.20 11.03
N PHE A 113 -2.31 6.00 11.36
CA PHE A 113 -1.05 5.51 10.83
C PHE A 113 -1.16 5.16 9.34
N LEU A 114 -2.35 4.89 8.80
CA LEU A 114 -2.50 4.64 7.37
C LEU A 114 -2.37 5.92 6.57
N ASN A 115 -3.15 6.96 6.87
CA ASN A 115 -3.12 8.20 6.09
C ASN A 115 -1.78 8.92 6.25
N ASN A 116 -1.21 8.95 7.46
CA ASN A 116 0.12 9.53 7.68
C ASN A 116 1.17 8.83 6.82
N THR A 117 1.16 7.49 6.78
CA THR A 117 2.08 6.74 5.90
C THR A 117 1.79 7.01 4.43
N LYS A 118 0.52 7.15 4.03
CA LYS A 118 0.15 7.48 2.65
C LYS A 118 0.78 8.78 2.21
N SER A 119 0.56 9.84 2.99
CA SER A 119 1.05 11.18 2.70
C SER A 119 2.58 11.23 2.70
N GLU A 120 3.24 10.51 3.61
CA GLU A 120 4.70 10.42 3.66
C GLU A 120 5.29 9.76 2.39
N CYS A 121 4.58 8.80 1.82
CA CYS A 121 5.06 8.05 0.65
C CYS A 121 4.58 8.65 -0.68
N GLU A 122 3.73 9.67 -0.68
CA GLU A 122 3.02 10.14 -1.86
C GLU A 122 3.97 10.52 -3.00
N SER A 123 5.00 11.29 -2.69
CA SER A 123 6.04 11.68 -3.65
C SER A 123 6.82 10.48 -4.21
N GLU A 124 7.12 9.48 -3.38
CA GLU A 124 7.84 8.28 -3.79
C GLU A 124 7.01 7.40 -4.72
N TYR A 125 5.70 7.33 -4.51
CA TYR A 125 4.81 6.63 -5.43
C TYR A 125 4.82 7.25 -6.83
N HIS A 126 4.83 8.58 -6.91
CA HIS A 126 4.94 9.29 -8.18
C HIS A 126 6.29 9.02 -8.85
N MET A 127 7.40 9.08 -8.10
CA MET A 127 8.73 8.77 -8.64
C MET A 127 8.84 7.33 -9.14
N ILE A 128 8.25 6.35 -8.43
CA ILE A 128 8.25 4.94 -8.85
C ILE A 128 7.52 4.78 -10.18
N ALA A 129 6.35 5.41 -10.30
CA ALA A 129 5.55 5.32 -11.52
C ALA A 129 6.27 5.97 -12.71
N ASP A 130 6.84 7.16 -12.51
CA ASP A 130 7.64 7.86 -13.50
C ASP A 130 8.78 6.98 -14.03
N GLN A 131 9.58 6.42 -13.13
CA GLN A 131 10.68 5.53 -13.48
C GLN A 131 10.24 4.31 -14.30
N GLU A 132 9.13 3.66 -13.91
CA GLU A 132 8.68 2.44 -14.59
C GLU A 132 8.06 2.74 -15.96
N TYR A 133 7.28 3.82 -16.08
CA TYR A 133 6.71 4.22 -17.37
C TYR A 133 7.77 4.77 -18.31
N GLN A 134 8.70 5.61 -17.83
CA GLN A 134 9.79 6.12 -18.64
C GLN A 134 10.70 5.00 -19.13
N LYS A 135 10.98 4.01 -18.26
CA LYS A 135 11.70 2.81 -18.66
C LYS A 135 10.97 2.05 -19.77
N ALA A 136 9.68 1.81 -19.61
CA ALA A 136 8.88 1.12 -20.62
C ALA A 136 8.85 1.89 -21.96
N LEU A 137 8.73 3.22 -21.91
CA LEU A 137 8.76 4.06 -23.10
C LEU A 137 10.11 3.96 -23.83
N ASN A 138 11.22 4.05 -23.10
CA ASN A 138 12.56 3.93 -23.67
C ASN A 138 12.78 2.55 -24.33
N GLU A 139 12.31 1.47 -23.71
CA GLU A 139 12.37 0.12 -24.28
C GLU A 139 11.56 0.01 -25.60
N LYS A 140 10.43 0.73 -25.71
CA LYS A 140 9.60 0.75 -26.93
C LYS A 140 10.18 1.63 -28.05
N LEU A 141 10.91 2.68 -27.71
CA LEU A 141 11.54 3.60 -28.67
C LEU A 141 12.91 3.12 -29.17
N GLY A 142 13.32 1.91 -28.82
CA GLY A 142 14.56 1.30 -29.33
C GLY A 142 15.80 1.62 -28.51
N GLY A 143 15.67 1.62 -27.17
CA GLY A 143 16.83 1.46 -26.29
C GLY A 143 17.69 0.26 -26.62
#